data_AF-A0A3Q9GC19-F1
#
_entry.id   AF-A0A3Q9GC19-F1
#
_cell.length_a   1.000
_cell.length_b   1.000
_cell.length_c   1.000
_cell.angle_alpha   90.00
_cell.angle_beta   90.00
_cell.angle_gamma   90.00
#
_symmetry.space_group_name_H-M   'P 1'
#
loop_
_entity.id
_entity.type
_entity.pdbx_description
1 polymer ?
#
loop_
_entity_poly.entity_id
_entity_poly.type
_entity_poly.pdbx_seq_one_letter_code
_entity_poly.pdbx_strand_id
1 'polypeptide(L)'
;MSLSATEQTIYQNALSFVADLSLNLMAVKVENHPDNFLNWCRELYRICLHEVNRDLLETSQEKPLKKLQEALSCGVSACQLKMARVIPWPVFVGFVEESATLQALPERLKLLDYIANIRGDKLADMIDEDRLAFAGKHGAQHDISVYEFDVEWFAGTRGAKTFHQLLNSHPQAFDLALDNIPLEGDVTLVHYQNFIDAYKAIFAAHASEEKAPLSPATRLLAMRRPDQFVALNSSKIDMLSQGLGLIKLNNQSFDDYWHEMITSIRSTQWWRSEMPNDEAELKLWQNRAILIDLFLFADNSLAENSNYVRMRDKPKKVKIGVAKAVKRSKASAEAIVDKAFASDDIPEYIINMRSTIVNSVKDGKTVDQAITLMRNIFG
;
A
#
# COMPACT_ATOMS: atom_id res chain seq x y z
N MET A 1 -12.52 -8.55 31.23
CA MET A 1 -11.27 -8.03 30.67
C MET A 1 -10.93 -6.71 31.35
N SER A 2 -9.72 -6.55 31.91
CA SER A 2 -9.23 -5.24 32.35
C SER A 2 -8.72 -4.48 31.13
N LEU A 3 -9.28 -3.32 30.83
CA LEU A 3 -8.97 -2.53 29.63
C LEU A 3 -8.30 -1.21 30.03
N SER A 4 -7.23 -0.84 29.33
CA SER A 4 -6.68 0.52 29.38
C SER A 4 -7.65 1.51 28.73
N ALA A 5 -7.44 2.82 28.93
CA ALA A 5 -8.29 3.85 28.33
C ALA A 5 -8.40 3.70 26.79
N THR A 6 -7.27 3.46 26.12
CA THR A 6 -7.22 3.24 24.67
C THR A 6 -8.03 2.00 24.25
N GLU A 7 -7.83 0.87 24.95
CA GLU A 7 -8.53 -0.38 24.66
C GLU A 7 -10.04 -0.24 24.94
N GLN A 8 -10.42 0.47 25.99
CA GLN A 8 -11.81 0.78 26.31
C GLN A 8 -12.48 1.60 25.20
N THR A 9 -11.81 2.64 24.68
CA THR A 9 -12.35 3.43 23.57
C THR A 9 -12.58 2.58 22.31
N ILE A 10 -11.60 1.72 21.96
CA ILE A 10 -11.72 0.83 20.80
C ILE A 10 -12.84 -0.19 21.02
N TYR A 11 -12.91 -0.79 22.22
CA TYR A 11 -13.96 -1.74 22.59
C TYR A 11 -15.36 -1.13 22.46
N GLN A 12 -15.58 0.06 23.02
CA GLN A 12 -16.88 0.74 22.90
C GLN A 12 -17.22 1.10 21.45
N ASN A 13 -16.24 1.53 20.66
CA ASN A 13 -16.44 1.78 19.23
C ASN A 13 -16.83 0.49 18.48
N ALA A 14 -16.17 -0.63 18.76
CA ALA A 14 -16.51 -1.93 18.17
C ALA A 14 -17.95 -2.35 18.55
N LEU A 15 -18.32 -2.23 19.83
CA LEU A 15 -19.68 -2.57 20.29
C LEU A 15 -20.78 -1.76 19.59
N SER A 16 -20.51 -0.51 19.22
CA SER A 16 -21.48 0.31 18.48
C SER A 16 -21.88 -0.28 17.12
N PHE A 17 -20.98 -1.02 16.46
CA PHE A 17 -21.26 -1.71 15.20
C PHE A 17 -21.80 -3.12 15.40
N VAL A 18 -21.50 -3.77 16.54
CA VAL A 18 -22.04 -5.09 16.89
C VAL A 18 -23.56 -5.05 17.02
N ALA A 19 -24.14 -3.94 17.50
CA ALA A 19 -25.58 -3.80 17.64
C ALA A 19 -26.32 -4.04 16.30
N ASP A 20 -25.84 -3.42 15.22
CA ASP A 20 -26.40 -3.53 13.86
C ASP A 20 -26.21 -4.94 13.25
N LEU A 21 -25.27 -5.72 13.79
CA LEU A 21 -24.86 -7.05 13.28
C LEU A 21 -25.25 -8.19 14.20
N SER A 22 -25.98 -7.90 15.29
CA SER A 22 -26.18 -8.82 16.41
C SER A 22 -26.80 -10.15 15.99
N LEU A 23 -27.84 -10.16 15.15
CA LEU A 23 -28.46 -11.38 14.64
C LEU A 23 -27.48 -12.24 13.83
N ASN A 24 -26.70 -11.61 12.96
CA ASN A 24 -25.73 -12.29 12.10
C ASN A 24 -24.59 -12.89 12.92
N LEU A 25 -24.12 -12.18 13.94
CA LEU A 25 -23.09 -12.64 14.86
C LEU A 25 -23.60 -13.76 15.78
N MET A 26 -24.86 -13.69 16.25
CA MET A 26 -25.47 -14.75 17.07
C MET A 26 -25.73 -16.04 16.29
N ALA A 27 -25.86 -15.97 14.97
CA ALA A 27 -25.99 -17.14 14.11
C ALA A 27 -24.68 -17.92 13.96
N VAL A 28 -23.54 -17.31 14.33
CA VAL A 28 -22.23 -17.96 14.29
C VAL A 28 -22.01 -18.78 15.56
N LYS A 29 -21.58 -20.04 15.40
CA LYS A 29 -21.19 -20.89 16.52
C LYS A 29 -19.77 -20.53 16.97
N VAL A 30 -19.66 -19.80 18.07
CA VAL A 30 -18.38 -19.44 18.67
C VAL A 30 -17.86 -20.59 19.53
N GLU A 31 -16.66 -21.09 19.22
CA GLU A 31 -16.00 -22.17 19.99
C GLU A 31 -14.86 -21.66 20.88
N ASN A 32 -14.25 -20.52 20.50
CA ASN A 32 -13.15 -19.90 21.22
C ASN A 32 -13.64 -18.65 21.97
N HIS A 33 -13.39 -18.60 23.28
CA HIS A 33 -13.78 -17.47 24.14
C HIS A 33 -12.55 -16.85 24.81
N PRO A 34 -11.87 -15.91 24.14
CA PRO A 34 -10.67 -15.28 24.68
C PRO A 34 -10.91 -14.52 25.99
N ASP A 35 -9.93 -14.58 26.88
CA ASP A 35 -9.93 -13.93 28.19
C ASP A 35 -9.30 -12.53 28.18
N ASN A 36 -8.57 -12.19 27.11
CA ASN A 36 -7.86 -10.93 26.93
C ASN A 36 -8.28 -10.20 25.64
N PHE A 37 -8.12 -8.88 25.66
CA PHE A 37 -8.64 -8.00 24.61
C PHE A 37 -8.00 -8.22 23.24
N LEU A 38 -6.69 -8.48 23.19
CA LEU A 38 -5.99 -8.76 21.93
C LEU A 38 -6.57 -9.98 21.24
N ASN A 39 -6.69 -11.09 21.96
CA ASN A 39 -7.25 -12.33 21.41
C ASN A 39 -8.75 -12.18 21.11
N TRP A 40 -9.50 -11.40 21.91
CA TRP A 40 -10.89 -11.05 21.59
C TRP A 40 -11.01 -10.31 20.26
N CYS A 41 -10.16 -9.31 20.00
CA CYS A 41 -10.16 -8.60 18.72
C CYS A 41 -9.82 -9.53 17.55
N ARG A 42 -8.82 -10.40 17.71
CA ARG A 42 -8.43 -11.38 16.68
C ARG A 42 -9.56 -12.36 16.36
N GLU A 43 -10.16 -12.94 17.39
CA GLU A 43 -11.24 -13.93 17.24
C GLU A 43 -12.47 -13.32 16.58
N LEU A 44 -12.92 -12.15 17.06
CA LEU A 44 -14.09 -11.49 16.48
C LEU A 44 -13.81 -11.01 15.06
N TYR A 45 -12.58 -10.57 14.75
CA TYR A 45 -12.20 -10.20 13.39
C TYR A 45 -12.27 -11.42 12.46
N ARG A 46 -11.72 -12.57 12.91
CA ARG A 46 -11.77 -13.84 12.17
C ARG A 46 -13.21 -14.27 11.89
N ILE A 47 -14.09 -14.19 12.88
CA ILE A 47 -15.53 -14.46 12.73
C ILE A 47 -16.14 -13.53 11.69
N CYS A 48 -15.90 -12.22 11.79
CA CYS A 48 -16.42 -11.23 10.84
C CYS A 48 -15.94 -11.48 9.40
N LEU A 49 -14.74 -12.02 9.23
CA LEU A 49 -14.15 -12.29 7.93
C LEU A 49 -14.65 -13.61 7.32
N HIS A 50 -14.72 -14.68 8.12
CA HIS A 50 -14.87 -16.05 7.61
C HIS A 50 -16.19 -16.73 7.95
N GLU A 51 -16.85 -16.36 9.05
CA GLU A 51 -17.99 -17.13 9.58
C GLU A 51 -19.32 -16.40 9.46
N VAL A 52 -19.30 -15.07 9.40
CA VAL A 52 -20.51 -14.29 9.10
C VAL A 52 -20.98 -14.63 7.68
N ASN A 53 -22.18 -15.19 7.58
CA ASN A 53 -22.78 -15.52 6.30
C ASN A 53 -23.11 -14.24 5.51
N ARG A 54 -22.34 -14.02 4.43
CA ARG A 54 -22.47 -12.83 3.59
C ARG A 54 -23.78 -12.79 2.80
N ASP A 55 -24.38 -13.93 2.51
CA ASP A 55 -25.64 -14.02 1.75
C ASP A 55 -26.85 -13.60 2.58
N LEU A 56 -26.71 -13.59 3.91
CA LEU A 56 -27.76 -13.17 4.85
C LEU A 56 -27.55 -11.73 5.35
N LEU A 57 -26.52 -11.03 4.88
CA LEU A 57 -26.31 -9.62 5.22
C LEU A 57 -27.25 -8.73 4.42
N GLU A 58 -27.94 -7.84 5.11
CA GLU A 58 -28.59 -6.71 4.46
C GLU A 58 -27.55 -5.71 3.94
N THR A 59 -27.85 -5.02 2.84
CA THR A 59 -26.95 -3.98 2.28
C THR A 59 -26.63 -2.87 3.30
N SER A 60 -27.56 -2.59 4.21
CA SER A 60 -27.38 -1.64 5.32
C SER A 60 -26.28 -2.07 6.31
N GLN A 61 -26.04 -3.39 6.45
CA GLN A 61 -25.13 -4.00 7.41
C GLN A 61 -23.69 -4.15 6.90
N GLU A 62 -23.47 -4.07 5.58
CA GLU A 62 -22.12 -4.17 5.00
C GLU A 62 -21.16 -3.11 5.57
N LYS A 63 -21.65 -1.87 5.70
CA LYS A 63 -20.85 -0.75 6.21
C LYS A 63 -20.53 -0.91 7.71
N PRO A 64 -21.50 -1.20 8.61
CA PRO A 64 -21.21 -1.60 9.98
C PRO A 64 -20.20 -2.74 10.09
N LEU A 65 -20.33 -3.80 9.28
CA LEU A 65 -19.41 -4.93 9.31
C LEU A 65 -17.98 -4.53 8.96
N LYS A 66 -17.81 -3.73 7.91
CA LYS A 66 -16.50 -3.19 7.55
C LYS A 66 -15.92 -2.32 8.67
N LYS A 67 -16.73 -1.46 9.28
CA LYS A 67 -16.28 -0.61 10.40
C LYS A 67 -15.94 -1.42 11.65
N LEU A 68 -16.66 -2.51 11.91
CA LEU A 68 -16.33 -3.44 12.98
C LEU A 68 -14.97 -4.10 12.72
N GLN A 69 -14.75 -4.61 11.50
CA GLN A 69 -13.45 -5.18 11.11
C GLN A 69 -12.31 -4.15 11.27
N GLU A 70 -12.51 -2.91 10.82
CA GLU A 70 -11.55 -1.82 11.00
C GLU A 70 -11.28 -1.57 12.50
N ALA A 71 -12.31 -1.43 13.34
CA ALA A 71 -12.15 -1.21 14.78
C ALA A 71 -11.39 -2.35 15.47
N LEU A 72 -11.65 -3.61 15.09
CA LEU A 72 -10.97 -4.78 15.64
C LEU A 72 -9.50 -4.83 15.19
N SER A 73 -9.20 -4.53 13.93
CA SER A 73 -7.82 -4.43 13.42
C SER A 73 -7.02 -3.33 14.14
N CYS A 74 -7.67 -2.19 14.44
CA CYS A 74 -7.11 -1.13 15.27
C CYS A 74 -6.82 -1.64 16.69
N GLY A 75 -7.73 -2.42 17.27
CA GLY A 75 -7.53 -3.05 18.59
C GLY A 75 -6.31 -3.96 18.65
N VAL A 76 -6.15 -4.82 17.64
CA VAL A 76 -4.98 -5.71 17.52
C VAL A 76 -3.69 -4.90 17.44
N SER A 77 -3.63 -3.93 16.52
CA SER A 77 -2.47 -3.05 16.34
C SER A 77 -2.12 -2.28 17.62
N ALA A 78 -3.12 -1.72 18.30
CA ALA A 78 -2.92 -0.95 19.53
C ALA A 78 -2.33 -1.83 20.65
N CYS A 79 -2.81 -3.05 20.82
CA CYS A 79 -2.26 -3.99 21.80
C CYS A 79 -0.83 -4.43 21.46
N GLN A 80 -0.56 -4.75 20.19
CA GLN A 80 0.77 -5.14 19.72
C GLN A 80 1.79 -4.01 19.90
N LEU A 81 1.45 -2.78 19.49
CA LEU A 81 2.31 -1.61 19.68
C LEU A 81 2.50 -1.26 21.16
N LYS A 82 1.47 -1.39 22.00
CA LYS A 82 1.58 -1.21 23.44
C LYS A 82 2.59 -2.19 24.05
N MET A 83 2.57 -3.45 23.60
CA MET A 83 3.56 -4.45 23.98
C MET A 83 4.97 -4.03 23.50
N ALA A 84 5.09 -3.57 22.25
CA ALA A 84 6.36 -3.12 21.68
C ALA A 84 7.09 -2.06 22.53
N ARG A 85 6.38 -1.28 23.35
CA ARG A 85 6.98 -0.26 24.22
C ARG A 85 7.83 -0.83 25.36
N VAL A 86 7.58 -2.07 25.76
CA VAL A 86 8.14 -2.64 27.02
C VAL A 86 8.92 -3.93 26.82
N ILE A 87 8.88 -4.53 25.62
CA ILE A 87 9.54 -5.80 25.35
C ILE A 87 11.06 -5.65 25.15
N PRO A 88 11.84 -6.68 25.56
CA PRO A 88 13.25 -6.79 25.22
C PRO A 88 13.44 -7.30 23.78
N TRP A 89 14.68 -7.21 23.28
CA TRP A 89 15.05 -7.61 21.92
C TRP A 89 14.64 -9.04 21.53
N PRO A 90 14.86 -10.10 22.34
CA PRO A 90 14.46 -11.46 21.95
C PRO A 90 12.96 -11.61 21.70
N VAL A 91 12.12 -10.86 22.43
CA VAL A 91 10.66 -10.89 22.24
C VAL A 91 10.26 -10.07 21.01
N PHE A 92 10.98 -8.99 20.70
CA PHE A 92 10.78 -8.24 19.46
C PHE A 92 11.08 -9.12 18.23
N VAL A 93 12.23 -9.81 18.24
CA VAL A 93 12.62 -10.76 17.19
C VAL A 93 11.60 -11.88 17.06
N GLY A 94 11.28 -12.56 18.16
CA GLY A 94 10.29 -13.64 18.16
C GLY A 94 8.94 -13.20 17.59
N PHE A 95 8.45 -12.00 17.94
CA PHE A 95 7.22 -11.46 17.36
C PHE A 95 7.31 -11.25 15.83
N VAL A 96 8.44 -10.70 15.36
CA VAL A 96 8.68 -10.45 13.93
C VAL A 96 8.74 -11.76 13.15
N GLU A 97 9.41 -12.78 13.69
CA GLU A 97 9.55 -14.10 13.10
C GLU A 97 8.22 -14.88 13.07
N GLU A 98 7.49 -14.89 14.19
CA GLU A 98 6.16 -15.51 14.28
C GLU A 98 5.17 -14.87 13.29
N SER A 99 5.31 -13.57 13.05
CA SER A 99 4.46 -12.81 12.12
C SER A 99 4.99 -12.81 10.68
N ALA A 100 6.12 -13.47 10.39
CA ALA A 100 6.87 -13.29 9.14
C ALA A 100 6.03 -13.55 7.89
N THR A 101 5.24 -14.62 7.89
CA THR A 101 4.39 -15.00 6.75
C THR A 101 3.27 -13.98 6.54
N LEU A 102 2.52 -13.63 7.60
CA LEU A 102 1.42 -12.67 7.52
C LEU A 102 1.87 -11.29 7.11
N GLN A 103 3.05 -10.86 7.59
CA GLN A 103 3.58 -9.53 7.36
C GLN A 103 4.39 -9.39 6.06
N ALA A 104 4.52 -10.45 5.26
CA ALA A 104 5.42 -10.51 4.11
C ALA A 104 6.87 -10.10 4.46
N LEU A 105 7.36 -10.54 5.63
CA LEU A 105 8.70 -10.20 6.12
C LEU A 105 9.81 -10.49 5.08
N PRO A 106 9.83 -11.64 4.37
CA PRO A 106 10.85 -11.89 3.36
C PRO A 106 10.89 -10.82 2.26
N GLU A 107 9.73 -10.36 1.80
CA GLU A 107 9.61 -9.34 0.75
C GLU A 107 10.04 -7.96 1.26
N ARG A 108 9.63 -7.62 2.49
CA ARG A 108 10.04 -6.38 3.15
C ARG A 108 11.54 -6.32 3.40
N LEU A 109 12.15 -7.43 3.77
CA LEU A 109 13.60 -7.54 3.94
C LEU A 109 14.33 -7.43 2.60
N LYS A 110 13.79 -8.00 1.50
CA LYS A 110 14.35 -7.80 0.15
C LYS A 110 14.36 -6.32 -0.26
N LEU A 111 13.28 -5.57 0.04
CA LEU A 111 13.27 -4.12 -0.18
C LEU A 111 14.41 -3.44 0.62
N LEU A 112 14.57 -3.79 1.89
CA LEU A 112 15.60 -3.17 2.74
C LEU A 112 17.01 -3.53 2.28
N ASP A 113 17.26 -4.76 1.83
CA ASP A 113 18.53 -5.17 1.22
C ASP A 113 18.83 -4.36 -0.05
N TYR A 114 17.83 -4.20 -0.91
CA TYR A 114 17.96 -3.40 -2.12
C TYR A 114 18.32 -1.96 -1.79
N ILE A 115 17.57 -1.35 -0.86
CA ILE A 115 17.79 0.02 -0.41
C ILE A 115 19.16 0.18 0.25
N ALA A 116 19.65 -0.82 1.00
CA ALA A 116 20.98 -0.76 1.61
C ALA A 116 22.11 -0.58 0.58
N ASN A 117 21.94 -1.11 -0.64
CA ASN A 117 22.90 -0.97 -1.73
C ASN A 117 22.89 0.42 -2.39
N ILE A 118 21.74 1.12 -2.38
CA ILE A 118 21.58 2.39 -3.12
C ILE A 118 21.43 3.60 -2.20
N ARG A 119 21.22 3.43 -0.89
CA ARG A 119 20.92 4.55 0.04
C ARG A 119 22.05 5.57 0.20
N GLY A 120 23.27 5.20 -0.21
CA GLY A 120 24.43 6.08 -0.23
C GLY A 120 24.55 6.93 -1.51
N ASP A 121 23.86 6.53 -2.57
CA ASP A 121 23.91 7.22 -3.86
C ASP A 121 23.04 8.47 -3.84
N LYS A 122 23.34 9.40 -4.74
CA LYS A 122 22.53 10.59 -4.96
C LYS A 122 21.27 10.23 -5.71
N LEU A 123 20.12 10.70 -5.24
CA LEU A 123 18.82 10.58 -5.90
C LEU A 123 18.86 11.14 -7.32
N ALA A 124 19.65 12.19 -7.56
CA ALA A 124 19.84 12.76 -8.90
C ALA A 124 20.51 11.80 -9.89
N ASP A 125 21.36 10.89 -9.40
CA ASP A 125 22.12 9.94 -10.22
C ASP A 125 21.40 8.59 -10.38
N MET A 126 20.38 8.33 -9.56
CA MET A 126 19.53 7.14 -9.68
C MET A 126 18.70 7.16 -10.96
N ILE A 127 18.49 5.96 -11.53
CA ILE A 127 17.42 5.75 -12.51
C ILE A 127 16.05 5.99 -11.85
N ASP A 128 15.03 6.23 -12.66
CA ASP A 128 13.71 6.60 -12.16
C ASP A 128 13.10 5.50 -11.27
N GLU A 129 13.28 4.23 -11.60
CA GLU A 129 12.78 3.09 -10.84
C GLU A 129 13.42 3.00 -9.44
N ASP A 130 14.73 3.22 -9.31
CA ASP A 130 15.43 3.23 -8.03
C ASP A 130 15.01 4.41 -7.15
N ARG A 131 14.90 5.58 -7.76
CA ARG A 131 14.40 6.78 -7.08
C ARG A 131 12.98 6.55 -6.58
N LEU A 132 12.14 5.88 -7.36
CA LEU A 132 10.76 5.52 -6.99
C LEU A 132 10.71 4.43 -5.92
N ALA A 133 11.62 3.46 -5.93
CA ALA A 133 11.76 2.46 -4.89
C ALA A 133 12.12 3.10 -3.54
N PHE A 134 13.09 4.02 -3.56
CA PHE A 134 13.46 4.84 -2.40
C PHE A 134 12.27 5.70 -1.92
N ALA A 135 11.56 6.35 -2.84
CA ALA A 135 10.40 7.17 -2.52
C ALA A 135 9.15 6.38 -2.08
N GLY A 136 9.11 5.06 -2.32
CA GLY A 136 7.97 4.22 -2.00
C GLY A 136 6.78 4.43 -2.94
N LYS A 137 7.00 4.43 -4.24
CA LYS A 137 5.92 4.49 -5.25
C LYS A 137 6.15 3.47 -6.34
N HIS A 138 5.23 2.52 -6.44
CA HIS A 138 5.27 1.55 -7.51
C HIS A 138 4.87 2.18 -8.85
N GLY A 139 5.55 1.77 -9.90
CA GLY A 139 5.40 2.26 -11.27
C GLY A 139 5.49 1.13 -12.28
N ALA A 140 4.92 1.30 -13.48
CA ALA A 140 4.79 0.23 -14.47
C ALA A 140 6.12 -0.29 -15.05
N GLN A 141 7.23 0.42 -14.85
CA GLN A 141 8.56 0.03 -15.31
C GLN A 141 9.35 -0.79 -14.28
N HIS A 142 8.82 -1.00 -13.06
CA HIS A 142 9.47 -1.89 -12.11
C HIS A 142 9.33 -3.34 -12.61
N ASP A 143 10.42 -3.85 -13.20
CA ASP A 143 10.50 -5.23 -13.64
C ASP A 143 10.56 -6.15 -12.41
N ILE A 144 9.67 -7.14 -12.36
CA ILE A 144 9.57 -8.13 -11.28
C ILE A 144 10.82 -9.02 -11.16
N SER A 145 11.69 -9.05 -12.16
CA SER A 145 12.99 -9.75 -12.11
C SER A 145 14.09 -8.94 -11.41
N VAL A 146 13.89 -7.64 -11.25
CA VAL A 146 14.81 -6.73 -10.54
C VAL A 146 14.24 -6.36 -9.18
N TYR A 147 13.00 -5.89 -9.16
CA TYR A 147 12.27 -5.52 -7.95
C TYR A 147 11.40 -6.68 -7.50
N GLU A 148 12.03 -7.70 -6.91
CA GLU A 148 11.37 -8.89 -6.37
C GLU A 148 10.60 -8.63 -5.06
N PHE A 149 10.05 -7.42 -4.92
CA PHE A 149 9.38 -6.91 -3.73
C PHE A 149 8.47 -5.73 -4.06
N ASP A 150 7.46 -5.51 -3.23
CA ASP A 150 6.65 -4.30 -3.28
C ASP A 150 7.42 -3.10 -2.74
N VAL A 151 7.77 -2.17 -3.63
CA VAL A 151 8.44 -0.92 -3.29
C VAL A 151 7.63 -0.04 -2.34
N GLU A 152 6.31 -0.23 -2.24
CA GLU A 152 5.43 0.53 -1.34
C GLU A 152 5.39 -0.04 0.09
N TRP A 153 6.10 -1.14 0.37
CA TRP A 153 6.34 -1.57 1.75
C TRP A 153 7.01 -0.47 2.55
N PHE A 154 6.65 -0.37 3.84
CA PHE A 154 7.06 0.72 4.75
C PHE A 154 6.62 2.12 4.29
N ALA A 155 5.30 2.29 4.19
CA ALA A 155 4.62 3.57 3.96
C ALA A 155 4.84 4.15 2.56
N GLY A 156 4.17 3.55 1.57
CA GLY A 156 4.12 4.08 0.21
C GLY A 156 3.59 5.51 0.14
N THR A 157 4.13 6.28 -0.81
CA THR A 157 3.88 7.71 -1.01
C THR A 157 3.18 8.02 -2.33
N ARG A 158 2.57 7.02 -2.99
CA ARG A 158 1.91 7.15 -4.30
C ARG A 158 0.93 8.34 -4.38
N GLY A 159 0.24 8.66 -3.28
CA GLY A 159 -0.69 9.78 -3.19
C GLY A 159 -0.06 11.18 -3.10
N ALA A 160 1.24 11.28 -2.78
CA ALA A 160 1.94 12.55 -2.58
C ALA A 160 2.42 13.15 -3.93
N LYS A 161 1.47 13.56 -4.78
CA LYS A 161 1.73 13.99 -6.16
C LYS A 161 2.80 15.07 -6.28
N THR A 162 2.69 16.13 -5.48
CA THR A 162 3.60 17.28 -5.50
C THR A 162 5.00 16.89 -5.05
N PHE A 163 5.10 16.06 -4.01
CA PHE A 163 6.39 15.47 -3.61
C PHE A 163 7.05 14.71 -4.77
N HIS A 164 6.31 13.83 -5.45
CA HIS A 164 6.84 13.08 -6.61
C HIS A 164 7.23 13.98 -7.78
N GLN A 165 6.46 15.05 -8.05
CA GLN A 165 6.81 16.03 -9.07
C GLN A 165 8.12 16.76 -8.73
N LEU A 166 8.26 17.20 -7.47
CA LEU A 166 9.47 17.88 -7.00
C LEU A 166 10.67 16.94 -7.01
N LEU A 167 10.51 15.71 -6.53
CA LEU A 167 11.56 14.69 -6.53
C LEU A 167 12.07 14.40 -7.94
N ASN A 168 11.19 14.42 -8.94
CA ASN A 168 11.56 14.23 -10.34
C ASN A 168 12.24 15.45 -10.96
N SER A 169 11.79 16.67 -10.61
CA SER A 169 12.26 17.91 -11.25
C SER A 169 13.49 18.53 -10.56
N HIS A 170 13.66 18.27 -9.27
CA HIS A 170 14.70 18.86 -8.43
C HIS A 170 15.35 17.80 -7.49
N PRO A 171 15.77 16.62 -7.98
CA PRO A 171 16.29 15.55 -7.13
C PRO A 171 17.52 15.99 -6.31
N GLN A 172 18.37 16.87 -6.85
CA GLN A 172 19.55 17.39 -6.17
C GLN A 172 19.19 18.17 -4.89
N ALA A 173 18.01 18.81 -4.85
CA ALA A 173 17.57 19.51 -3.64
C ALA A 173 17.22 18.52 -2.51
N PHE A 174 16.70 17.34 -2.86
CA PHE A 174 16.49 16.25 -1.90
C PHE A 174 17.80 15.60 -1.47
N ASP A 175 18.80 15.53 -2.36
CA ASP A 175 20.15 15.08 -2.00
C ASP A 175 20.78 15.99 -0.94
N LEU A 176 20.70 17.31 -1.13
CA LEU A 176 21.18 18.29 -0.15
C LEU A 176 20.45 18.16 1.18
N ALA A 177 19.15 17.87 1.18
CA ALA A 177 18.43 17.59 2.40
C ALA A 177 18.97 16.32 3.08
N LEU A 178 19.07 15.21 2.36
CA LEU A 178 19.51 13.91 2.88
C LEU A 178 20.94 13.91 3.39
N ASP A 179 21.83 14.72 2.82
CA ASP A 179 23.22 14.87 3.29
C ASP A 179 23.33 15.31 4.75
N ASN A 180 22.29 15.94 5.30
CA ASN A 180 22.23 16.28 6.73
C ASN A 180 22.05 15.08 7.65
N ILE A 181 21.68 13.91 7.11
CA ILE A 181 21.51 12.67 7.86
C ILE A 181 22.72 11.77 7.59
N PRO A 182 23.51 11.36 8.58
CA PRO A 182 24.64 10.48 8.32
C PRO A 182 24.19 9.05 7.98
N LEU A 183 24.90 8.41 7.04
CA LEU A 183 24.66 7.01 6.62
C LEU A 183 24.94 6.00 7.73
N GLU A 184 25.88 6.32 8.60
CA GLU A 184 26.34 5.46 9.69
C GLU A 184 26.51 6.28 10.97
N GLY A 185 26.66 5.59 12.10
CA GLY A 185 26.80 6.24 13.41
C GLY A 185 25.54 6.96 13.89
N ASP A 186 25.71 7.91 14.79
CA ASP A 186 24.60 8.54 15.51
C ASP A 186 23.87 9.59 14.67
N VAL A 187 22.53 9.54 14.73
CA VAL A 187 21.66 10.58 14.17
C VAL A 187 21.14 11.45 15.31
N THR A 188 21.54 12.71 15.32
CA THR A 188 21.17 13.69 16.36
C THR A 188 19.94 14.51 15.96
N LEU A 189 19.37 15.26 16.92
CA LEU A 189 18.29 16.21 16.63
C LEU A 189 18.73 17.28 15.64
N VAL A 190 19.99 17.73 15.69
CA VAL A 190 20.53 18.73 14.77
C VAL A 190 20.54 18.21 13.33
N HIS A 191 20.99 16.96 13.12
CA HIS A 191 20.92 16.30 11.81
C HIS A 191 19.49 16.28 11.27
N TYR A 192 18.54 15.88 12.11
CA TYR A 192 17.13 15.85 11.74
C TYR A 192 16.57 17.25 11.41
N GLN A 193 16.84 18.25 12.26
CA GLN A 193 16.34 19.61 12.04
C GLN A 193 16.87 20.20 10.74
N ASN A 194 18.17 20.04 10.46
CA ASN A 194 18.77 20.50 9.21
C ASN A 194 18.14 19.82 7.98
N PHE A 195 17.86 18.51 8.06
CA PHE A 195 17.13 17.81 7.00
C PHE A 195 15.72 18.39 6.81
N ILE A 196 14.98 18.66 7.89
CA ILE A 196 13.62 19.21 7.82
C ILE A 196 13.60 20.61 7.23
N ASP A 197 14.55 21.47 7.62
CA ASP A 197 14.64 22.84 7.10
C ASP A 197 14.96 22.81 5.60
N ALA A 198 15.92 21.98 5.18
CA ALA A 198 16.23 21.78 3.77
C ALA A 198 15.05 21.21 2.99
N TYR A 199 14.38 20.16 3.50
CA TYR A 199 13.21 19.54 2.86
C TYR A 199 12.05 20.54 2.70
N LYS A 200 11.74 21.33 3.73
CA LYS A 200 10.70 22.37 3.67
C LYS A 200 11.06 23.47 2.66
N ALA A 201 12.33 23.82 2.54
CA ALA A 201 12.79 24.83 1.58
C ALA A 201 12.51 24.43 0.12
N ILE A 202 12.54 23.14 -0.21
CA ILE A 202 12.20 22.63 -1.56
C ILE A 202 10.76 23.01 -1.93
N PHE A 203 9.80 22.76 -1.02
CA PHE A 203 8.39 23.10 -1.25
C PHE A 203 8.18 24.61 -1.29
N ALA A 204 8.82 25.35 -0.38
CA ALA A 204 8.71 26.81 -0.37
C ALA A 204 9.21 27.45 -1.67
N ALA A 205 10.28 26.90 -2.26
CA ALA A 205 10.89 27.41 -3.49
C ALA A 205 10.15 26.99 -4.77
N HIS A 206 9.57 25.78 -4.80
CA HIS A 206 9.10 25.17 -6.05
C HIS A 206 7.61 24.76 -6.04
N ALA A 207 6.92 24.90 -4.92
CA ALA A 207 5.51 24.59 -4.74
C ALA A 207 4.88 25.47 -3.63
N SER A 208 5.02 26.79 -3.73
CA SER A 208 4.69 27.75 -2.66
C SER A 208 3.24 27.70 -2.14
N GLU A 209 2.31 27.14 -2.91
CA GLU A 209 0.90 26.94 -2.51
C GLU A 209 0.70 25.70 -1.63
N GLU A 210 1.68 24.81 -1.54
CA GLU A 210 1.62 23.56 -0.79
C GLU A 210 2.64 23.51 0.34
N LYS A 211 2.18 23.07 1.51
CA LYS A 211 3.08 22.81 2.64
C LYS A 211 3.74 21.44 2.47
N ALA A 212 5.04 21.38 2.79
CA ALA A 212 5.79 20.13 2.80
C ALA A 212 5.12 19.09 3.73
N PRO A 213 4.74 17.90 3.23
CA PRO A 213 4.13 16.86 4.06
C PRO A 213 5.19 16.02 4.78
N LEU A 214 4.88 15.61 6.02
CA LEU A 214 5.73 14.75 6.85
C LEU A 214 5.88 13.34 6.29
N SER A 215 4.80 12.75 5.77
CA SER A 215 4.81 11.33 5.34
C SER A 215 5.91 10.99 4.31
N PRO A 216 6.11 11.75 3.21
CA PRO A 216 7.24 11.49 2.31
C PRO A 216 8.61 11.79 2.94
N ALA A 217 8.70 12.78 3.83
CA ALA A 217 9.94 13.09 4.53
C ALA A 217 10.41 11.91 5.39
N THR A 218 9.49 11.30 6.17
CA THR A 218 9.81 10.14 7.01
C THR A 218 10.10 8.89 6.20
N ARG A 219 9.48 8.74 5.01
CA ARG A 219 9.88 7.70 4.05
C ARG A 219 11.34 7.86 3.59
N LEU A 220 11.75 9.06 3.16
CA LEU A 220 13.13 9.30 2.74
C LEU A 220 14.12 9.04 3.88
N LEU A 221 13.80 9.53 5.09
CA LEU A 221 14.59 9.28 6.30
C LEU A 221 14.73 7.79 6.62
N ALA A 222 13.63 7.04 6.55
CA ALA A 222 13.62 5.61 6.86
C ALA A 222 14.34 4.75 5.81
N MET A 223 14.34 5.15 4.53
CA MET A 223 15.17 4.47 3.52
C MET A 223 16.66 4.78 3.69
N ARG A 224 17.00 5.98 4.16
CA ARG A 224 18.39 6.32 4.48
C ARG A 224 18.89 5.64 5.75
N ARG A 225 18.08 5.63 6.81
CA ARG A 225 18.42 5.08 8.14
C ARG A 225 17.24 4.27 8.72
N PRO A 226 17.01 3.04 8.21
CA PRO A 226 15.90 2.18 8.67
C PRO A 226 16.05 1.71 10.12
N ASP A 227 17.25 1.79 10.69
CA ASP A 227 17.54 1.57 12.11
C ASP A 227 17.11 2.73 13.01
N GLN A 228 16.90 3.93 12.45
CA GLN A 228 16.67 5.17 13.22
C GLN A 228 15.26 5.73 13.07
N PHE A 229 14.64 5.58 11.90
CA PHE A 229 13.40 6.28 11.58
C PHE A 229 12.23 5.33 11.28
N VAL A 230 11.03 5.82 11.61
CA VAL A 230 9.77 5.13 11.36
C VAL A 230 9.06 5.83 10.19
N ALA A 231 8.85 5.12 9.09
CA ALA A 231 8.13 5.67 7.94
C ALA A 231 6.64 5.82 8.24
N LEU A 232 6.07 7.01 7.96
CA LEU A 232 4.66 7.32 8.21
C LEU A 232 3.89 7.54 6.91
N ASN A 233 2.62 7.19 6.92
CA ASN A 233 1.62 7.65 5.96
C ASN A 233 0.29 7.94 6.68
N SER A 234 -0.70 8.43 5.94
CA SER A 234 -2.02 8.77 6.51
C SER A 234 -2.75 7.59 7.14
N SER A 235 -2.52 6.35 6.69
CA SER A 235 -3.15 5.16 7.26
C SER A 235 -2.46 4.66 8.54
N LYS A 236 -1.19 5.05 8.77
CA LYS A 236 -0.37 4.53 9.87
C LYS A 236 -0.17 5.52 11.01
N ILE A 237 -0.16 6.83 10.71
CA ILE A 237 0.19 7.88 11.67
C ILE A 237 -0.69 7.83 12.93
N ASP A 238 -2.01 7.73 12.76
CA ASP A 238 -2.95 7.65 13.87
C ASP A 238 -2.76 6.35 14.68
N MET A 239 -2.54 5.22 14.01
CA MET A 239 -2.39 3.92 14.65
C MET A 239 -1.10 3.81 15.45
N LEU A 240 0.02 4.26 14.87
CA LEU A 240 1.32 4.28 15.54
C LEU A 240 1.29 5.23 16.75
N SER A 241 0.75 6.45 16.58
CA SER A 241 0.58 7.38 17.70
C SER A 241 -0.24 6.75 18.84
N GLN A 242 -1.42 6.20 18.52
CA GLN A 242 -2.32 5.64 19.52
C GLN A 242 -1.72 4.40 20.21
N GLY A 243 -1.16 3.46 19.46
CA GLY A 243 -0.62 2.21 19.99
C GLY A 243 0.65 2.40 20.82
N LEU A 244 1.50 3.37 20.43
CA LEU A 244 2.69 3.73 21.20
C LEU A 244 2.38 4.67 22.37
N GLY A 245 1.13 5.14 22.50
CA GLY A 245 0.70 6.04 23.57
C GLY A 245 1.27 7.46 23.44
N LEU A 246 1.46 7.93 22.22
CA LEU A 246 1.98 9.24 21.86
C LEU A 246 0.84 10.23 21.62
N ILE A 247 1.17 11.51 21.58
CA ILE A 247 0.24 12.51 21.06
C ILE A 247 -0.13 12.22 19.60
N LYS A 248 -1.31 12.69 19.19
CA LYS A 248 -1.78 12.50 17.82
C LYS A 248 -0.93 13.34 16.85
N LEU A 249 -0.16 12.64 16.03
CA LEU A 249 0.63 13.28 14.97
C LEU A 249 -0.24 13.53 13.73
N ASN A 250 0.13 14.53 12.94
CA ASN A 250 -0.44 14.77 11.62
C ASN A 250 0.67 15.07 10.60
N ASN A 251 0.29 15.30 9.34
CA ASN A 251 1.24 15.52 8.24
C ASN A 251 2.10 16.79 8.36
N GLN A 252 1.92 17.61 9.39
CA GLN A 252 2.71 18.81 9.67
C GLN A 252 3.46 18.72 11.01
N SER A 253 3.32 17.62 11.75
CA SER A 253 3.93 17.37 13.06
C SER A 253 5.42 16.99 12.96
N PHE A 254 6.25 17.83 12.33
CA PHE A 254 7.68 17.56 12.16
C PHE A 254 8.45 17.56 13.49
N ASP A 255 8.14 18.49 14.39
CA ASP A 255 8.80 18.59 15.69
C ASP A 255 8.38 17.42 16.59
N ASP A 256 7.07 17.24 16.75
CA ASP A 256 6.49 16.12 17.50
C ASP A 256 6.94 14.75 16.97
N TYR A 257 7.14 14.59 15.64
CA TYR A 257 7.66 13.32 15.11
C TYR A 257 9.01 12.96 15.73
N TRP A 258 9.93 13.91 15.86
CA TRP A 258 11.19 13.61 16.54
C TRP A 258 10.99 13.41 18.04
N HIS A 259 10.36 14.38 18.70
CA HIS A 259 10.25 14.45 20.15
C HIS A 259 9.33 13.42 20.79
N GLU A 260 8.38 12.88 20.02
CA GLU A 260 7.40 11.90 20.50
C GLU A 260 7.66 10.53 19.88
N MET A 261 7.79 10.41 18.55
CA MET A 261 7.95 9.10 17.89
C MET A 261 9.39 8.58 18.04
N ILE A 262 10.36 9.33 17.56
CA ILE A 262 11.74 8.84 17.45
C ILE A 262 12.38 8.67 18.83
N THR A 263 12.28 9.67 19.71
CA THR A 263 12.77 9.58 21.09
C THR A 263 12.14 8.41 21.86
N SER A 264 10.82 8.19 21.73
CA SER A 264 10.13 7.09 22.41
C SER A 264 10.60 5.74 21.91
N ILE A 265 10.70 5.55 20.59
CA ILE A 265 11.23 4.31 20.00
C ILE A 265 12.66 4.06 20.48
N ARG A 266 13.52 5.09 20.44
CA ARG A 266 14.90 5.02 20.96
C ARG A 266 14.99 4.80 22.46
N SER A 267 13.90 5.00 23.19
CA SER A 267 13.83 4.74 24.62
C SER A 267 13.53 3.29 24.98
N THR A 268 13.00 2.52 24.02
CA THR A 268 12.60 1.12 24.24
C THR A 268 13.81 0.21 24.46
N GLN A 269 13.60 -0.88 25.19
CA GLN A 269 14.67 -1.85 25.48
C GLN A 269 15.17 -2.55 24.22
N TRP A 270 14.27 -2.97 23.33
CA TRP A 270 14.65 -3.63 22.08
C TRP A 270 15.45 -2.70 21.15
N TRP A 271 15.14 -1.40 21.09
CA TRP A 271 15.90 -0.49 20.23
C TRP A 271 17.31 -0.26 20.75
N ARG A 272 17.47 -0.21 22.07
CA ARG A 272 18.75 -0.01 22.79
C ARG A 272 19.57 -1.29 22.93
N SER A 273 19.08 -2.42 22.42
CA SER A 273 19.81 -3.67 22.46
C SER A 273 21.15 -3.53 21.78
N GLU A 274 22.16 -4.19 22.34
CA GLU A 274 23.45 -4.34 21.70
C GLU A 274 23.30 -5.05 20.36
N MET A 275 24.24 -4.79 19.45
CA MET A 275 24.28 -5.43 18.14
C MET A 275 24.41 -6.96 18.32
N PRO A 276 23.48 -7.76 17.78
CA PRO A 276 23.54 -9.20 17.91
C PRO A 276 24.65 -9.79 17.03
N ASN A 277 25.16 -10.96 17.41
CA ASN A 277 26.17 -11.69 16.63
C ASN A 277 25.55 -12.63 15.58
N ASP A 278 24.29 -13.01 15.75
CA ASP A 278 23.56 -13.84 14.78
C ASP A 278 23.25 -13.03 13.53
N GLU A 279 23.49 -13.60 12.34
CA GLU A 279 23.34 -12.90 11.06
C GLU A 279 21.87 -12.55 10.75
N ALA A 280 20.93 -13.42 11.11
CA ALA A 280 19.51 -13.19 10.88
C ALA A 280 19.00 -12.07 11.79
N GLU A 281 19.37 -12.10 13.07
CA GLU A 281 19.04 -11.02 14.00
C GLU A 281 19.73 -9.71 13.63
N LEU A 282 20.99 -9.75 13.15
CA LEU A 282 21.74 -8.55 12.74
C LEU A 282 20.99 -7.81 11.63
N LYS A 283 20.42 -8.54 10.67
CA LYS A 283 19.60 -7.97 9.62
C LYS A 283 18.37 -7.24 10.17
N LEU A 284 17.69 -7.81 11.16
CA LEU A 284 16.57 -7.14 11.83
C LEU A 284 17.08 -5.93 12.62
N TRP A 285 18.21 -6.05 13.30
CA TRP A 285 18.78 -4.99 14.14
C TRP A 285 19.19 -3.75 13.32
N GLN A 286 19.80 -3.96 12.15
CA GLN A 286 20.16 -2.91 11.19
C GLN A 286 18.95 -2.19 10.58
N ASN A 287 17.73 -2.72 10.77
CA ASN A 287 16.48 -2.17 10.26
C ASN A 287 15.45 -1.96 11.39
N ARG A 288 15.86 -2.01 12.65
CA ARG A 288 14.93 -2.22 13.79
C ARG A 288 13.85 -1.15 13.94
N ALA A 289 14.12 0.12 13.64
CA ALA A 289 13.12 1.18 13.79
C ALA A 289 11.99 1.04 12.77
N ILE A 290 12.30 0.81 11.50
CA ILE A 290 11.28 0.70 10.46
C ILE A 290 10.41 -0.56 10.61
N LEU A 291 10.95 -1.60 11.26
CA LEU A 291 10.25 -2.86 11.53
C LEU A 291 9.16 -2.76 12.62
N ILE A 292 9.04 -1.61 13.31
CA ILE A 292 7.86 -1.35 14.16
C ILE A 292 6.54 -1.44 13.36
N ASP A 293 6.63 -1.25 12.03
CA ASP A 293 5.50 -1.41 11.10
C ASP A 293 4.88 -2.81 11.13
N LEU A 294 5.63 -3.84 11.55
CA LEU A 294 5.16 -5.23 11.64
C LEU A 294 4.28 -5.50 12.86
N PHE A 295 4.21 -4.54 13.79
CA PHE A 295 3.28 -4.58 14.93
C PHE A 295 1.90 -4.03 14.58
N LEU A 296 1.70 -3.57 13.34
CA LEU A 296 0.37 -3.26 12.82
C LEU A 296 -0.34 -4.54 12.40
N PHE A 297 -1.67 -4.54 12.47
CA PHE A 297 -2.49 -5.67 12.08
C PHE A 297 -2.23 -6.09 10.62
N ALA A 298 -2.07 -7.39 10.42
CA ALA A 298 -2.03 -8.04 9.11
C ALA A 298 -3.01 -9.21 9.12
N ASP A 299 -3.86 -9.29 8.09
CA ASP A 299 -4.65 -10.48 7.80
C ASP A 299 -3.95 -11.35 6.76
N ASN A 300 -4.52 -12.52 6.48
CA ASN A 300 -3.98 -13.49 5.52
C ASN A 300 -3.87 -12.92 4.09
N SER A 301 -4.58 -11.84 3.77
CA SER A 301 -4.57 -11.23 2.45
C SER A 301 -3.44 -10.22 2.27
N LEU A 302 -2.82 -9.71 3.35
CA LEU A 302 -1.83 -8.63 3.25
C LEU A 302 -0.65 -9.01 2.34
N ALA A 303 -0.05 -10.17 2.58
CA ALA A 303 1.10 -10.65 1.82
C ALA A 303 0.75 -10.95 0.35
N GLU A 304 -0.41 -11.55 0.11
CA GLU A 304 -0.90 -11.87 -1.25
C GLU A 304 -1.23 -10.62 -2.07
N ASN A 305 -1.52 -9.52 -1.38
CA ASN A 305 -1.94 -8.25 -1.99
C ASN A 305 -0.78 -7.29 -2.30
N SER A 306 0.48 -7.70 -2.11
CA SER A 306 1.64 -6.90 -2.52
C SER A 306 1.60 -6.59 -4.02
N ASN A 307 2.07 -5.41 -4.42
CA ASN A 307 2.13 -5.03 -5.84
C ASN A 307 3.00 -6.02 -6.63
N TYR A 308 4.10 -6.53 -6.06
CA TYR A 308 4.97 -7.50 -6.70
C TYR A 308 4.27 -8.85 -6.91
N VAL A 309 3.64 -9.42 -5.88
CA VAL A 309 2.91 -10.70 -5.98
C VAL A 309 1.80 -10.58 -7.03
N ARG A 310 1.01 -9.51 -6.99
CA ARG A 310 -0.05 -9.25 -7.97
C ARG A 310 0.46 -9.13 -9.41
N MET A 311 1.69 -8.64 -9.60
CA MET A 311 2.29 -8.53 -10.94
C MET A 311 2.94 -9.82 -11.41
N ARG A 312 3.64 -10.52 -10.53
CA ARG A 312 4.24 -11.84 -10.79
C ARG A 312 3.18 -12.86 -11.17
N ASP A 313 2.08 -12.88 -10.43
CA ASP A 313 1.01 -13.88 -10.58
C ASP A 313 -0.08 -13.40 -11.56
N LYS A 314 0.10 -12.22 -12.16
CA LYS A 314 -0.81 -11.71 -13.19
C LYS A 314 -0.90 -12.72 -14.33
N PRO A 315 -2.10 -13.23 -14.66
CA PRO A 315 -2.24 -14.19 -15.74
C PRO A 315 -1.66 -13.60 -17.03
N LYS A 316 -0.67 -14.28 -17.62
CA LYS A 316 -0.16 -13.90 -18.94
C LYS A 316 -1.33 -14.00 -19.91
N LYS A 317 -1.86 -12.86 -20.36
CA LYS A 317 -2.81 -12.85 -21.47
C LYS A 317 -2.11 -13.52 -22.64
N VAL A 318 -2.53 -14.73 -22.99
CA VAL A 318 -2.18 -15.34 -24.28
C VAL A 318 -2.65 -14.33 -25.32
N LYS A 319 -1.70 -13.70 -26.01
CA LYS A 319 -2.00 -12.82 -27.14
C LYS A 319 -2.52 -13.72 -28.27
N ILE A 320 -3.79 -14.08 -28.22
CA ILE A 320 -4.54 -14.32 -29.45
C ILE A 320 -4.63 -12.94 -30.09
N GLY A 321 -3.93 -12.75 -31.21
CA GLY A 321 -3.78 -11.46 -31.86
C GLY A 321 -5.13 -10.84 -32.22
N VAL A 322 -5.66 -9.99 -31.35
CA VAL A 322 -6.74 -9.07 -31.69
C VAL A 322 -6.06 -7.87 -32.34
N ALA A 323 -6.24 -7.73 -33.65
CA ALA A 323 -5.73 -6.62 -34.43
C ALA A 323 -6.05 -5.27 -33.76
N LYS A 324 -5.06 -4.37 -33.71
CA LYS A 324 -5.17 -3.01 -33.19
C LYS A 324 -6.44 -2.34 -33.72
N ALA A 325 -7.29 -1.85 -32.82
CA ALA A 325 -8.40 -0.97 -33.16
C ALA A 325 -7.85 0.32 -33.79
N VAL A 326 -8.02 0.45 -35.10
CA VAL A 326 -7.70 1.66 -35.86
C VAL A 326 -8.72 2.74 -35.45
N LYS A 327 -8.23 3.92 -35.05
CA LYS A 327 -9.05 5.12 -34.79
C LYS A 327 -9.92 5.41 -36.03
N ARG A 328 -11.25 5.37 -35.86
CA ARG A 328 -12.22 5.63 -36.94
C ARG A 328 -12.15 7.10 -37.41
N SER A 329 -11.97 7.28 -38.72
CA SER A 329 -12.26 8.52 -39.43
C SER A 329 -13.76 8.75 -39.56
N LYS A 330 -14.13 10.02 -39.72
CA LYS A 330 -15.47 10.61 -39.61
C LYS A 330 -16.39 10.30 -40.82
N ALA A 331 -16.63 9.02 -41.13
CA ALA A 331 -17.61 8.59 -42.14
C ALA A 331 -18.79 7.85 -41.47
N SER A 332 -20.03 8.11 -41.90
CA SER A 332 -21.22 7.45 -41.34
C SER A 332 -21.25 5.96 -41.71
N ALA A 333 -21.78 5.11 -40.82
CA ALA A 333 -21.82 3.66 -41.03
C ALA A 333 -22.49 3.27 -42.36
N GLU A 334 -23.49 4.03 -42.81
CA GLU A 334 -24.19 3.85 -44.08
C GLU A 334 -23.26 4.08 -45.27
N ALA A 335 -22.48 5.17 -45.26
CA ALA A 335 -21.53 5.47 -46.34
C ALA A 335 -20.40 4.43 -46.46
N ILE A 336 -19.99 3.82 -45.34
CA ILE A 336 -18.97 2.76 -45.33
C ILE A 336 -19.54 1.47 -45.95
N VAL A 337 -20.80 1.12 -45.63
CA VAL A 337 -21.47 -0.06 -46.20
C VAL A 337 -21.76 0.12 -47.68
N ASP A 338 -22.26 1.30 -48.09
CA ASP A 338 -22.55 1.59 -49.51
C ASP A 338 -21.29 1.54 -50.38
N LYS A 339 -20.17 2.05 -49.86
CA LYS A 339 -18.89 1.96 -50.55
C LYS A 339 -18.41 0.52 -50.72
N ALA A 340 -18.65 -0.34 -49.73
CA ALA A 340 -18.31 -1.76 -49.83
C ALA A 340 -19.21 -2.48 -50.84
N PHE A 341 -20.49 -2.11 -50.91
CA PHE A 341 -21.46 -2.70 -51.84
C PHE A 341 -21.25 -2.27 -53.29
N ALA A 342 -20.50 -1.19 -53.53
CA ALA A 342 -20.10 -0.76 -54.87
C ALA A 342 -18.92 -1.58 -55.46
N SER A 343 -18.38 -2.56 -54.73
CA SER A 343 -17.38 -3.49 -55.27
C SER A 343 -18.07 -4.70 -55.91
N ASP A 344 -17.68 -5.05 -57.14
CA ASP A 344 -18.39 -5.97 -58.07
C ASP A 344 -18.43 -7.46 -57.63
N ASP A 345 -18.22 -7.80 -56.35
CA ASP A 345 -18.05 -9.18 -55.87
C ASP A 345 -18.89 -9.51 -54.61
N ILE A 346 -20.09 -8.91 -54.50
CA ILE A 346 -21.03 -9.17 -53.40
C ILE A 346 -22.29 -9.88 -53.91
N PRO A 347 -22.60 -11.09 -53.41
CA PRO A 347 -23.83 -11.81 -53.77
C PRO A 347 -25.11 -11.02 -53.46
N GLU A 348 -26.13 -11.17 -54.31
CA GLU A 348 -27.39 -10.41 -54.26
C GLU A 348 -28.15 -10.58 -52.92
N TYR A 349 -28.05 -11.76 -52.29
CA TYR A 349 -28.67 -12.00 -50.99
C TYR A 349 -28.04 -11.18 -49.85
N ILE A 350 -26.74 -10.85 -49.93
CA ILE A 350 -26.05 -9.98 -48.95
C ILE A 350 -26.48 -8.53 -49.14
N ILE A 351 -26.72 -8.11 -50.38
CA ILE A 351 -27.22 -6.77 -50.71
C ILE A 351 -28.60 -6.55 -50.06
N ASN A 352 -29.46 -7.57 -50.10
CA ASN A 352 -30.79 -7.54 -49.47
C ASN A 352 -30.74 -7.43 -47.93
N MET A 353 -29.59 -7.71 -47.29
CA MET A 353 -29.38 -7.60 -45.84
C MET A 353 -28.67 -6.31 -45.42
N ARG A 354 -28.62 -5.30 -46.30
CA ARG A 354 -27.95 -4.00 -46.07
C ARG A 354 -28.25 -3.38 -44.70
N SER A 355 -29.52 -3.33 -44.31
CA SER A 355 -29.95 -2.69 -43.05
C SER A 355 -29.34 -3.36 -41.81
N THR A 356 -29.27 -4.69 -41.80
CA THR A 356 -28.68 -5.48 -40.71
C THR A 356 -27.16 -5.30 -40.63
N ILE A 357 -26.50 -5.18 -41.78
CA ILE A 357 -25.06 -4.94 -41.87
C ILE A 357 -24.72 -3.53 -41.37
N VAL A 358 -25.51 -2.51 -41.75
CA VAL A 358 -25.37 -1.14 -41.25
C VAL A 358 -25.50 -1.08 -39.73
N ASN A 359 -26.51 -1.75 -39.16
CA ASN A 359 -26.69 -1.78 -37.69
C ASN A 359 -25.51 -2.46 -36.99
N SER A 360 -25.02 -3.59 -37.53
CA SER A 360 -23.84 -4.28 -37.00
C SER A 360 -22.58 -3.40 -36.99
N VAL A 361 -22.46 -2.49 -37.98
CA VAL A 361 -21.34 -1.55 -38.10
C VAL A 361 -21.50 -0.36 -37.16
N LYS A 362 -22.75 0.11 -36.93
CA LYS A 362 -23.10 1.08 -35.88
C LYS A 362 -22.75 0.54 -34.49
N ASP A 363 -22.98 -0.75 -34.26
CA ASP A 363 -22.66 -1.47 -33.01
C ASP A 363 -21.17 -1.79 -32.85
N GLY A 364 -20.31 -1.33 -33.77
CA GLY A 364 -18.86 -1.33 -33.60
C GLY A 364 -18.09 -2.38 -34.40
N LYS A 365 -18.74 -3.25 -35.18
CA LYS A 365 -18.06 -4.20 -36.08
C LYS A 365 -17.51 -3.50 -37.33
N THR A 366 -16.52 -4.08 -38.00
CA THR A 366 -16.10 -3.63 -39.34
C THR A 366 -17.08 -4.13 -40.41
N VAL A 367 -17.15 -3.45 -41.57
CA VAL A 367 -18.05 -3.86 -42.66
C VAL A 367 -17.73 -5.27 -43.16
N ASP A 368 -16.44 -5.61 -43.30
CA ASP A 368 -16.01 -6.95 -43.73
C ASP A 368 -16.40 -8.04 -42.74
N GLN A 369 -16.32 -7.76 -41.43
CA GLN A 369 -16.78 -8.68 -40.39
C GLN A 369 -18.29 -8.90 -40.45
N ALA A 370 -19.06 -7.83 -40.67
CA ALA A 370 -20.51 -7.91 -40.80
C ALA A 370 -20.92 -8.68 -42.07
N ILE A 371 -20.28 -8.44 -43.21
CA ILE A 371 -20.52 -9.17 -44.46
C ILE A 371 -20.14 -10.65 -44.33
N THR A 372 -18.97 -10.95 -43.75
CA THR A 372 -18.52 -12.33 -43.53
C THR A 372 -19.46 -13.09 -42.60
N LEU A 373 -19.97 -12.43 -41.56
CA LEU A 373 -20.95 -13.03 -40.66
C LEU A 373 -22.24 -13.38 -41.42
N MET A 374 -22.75 -12.48 -42.27
CA MET A 374 -23.95 -12.76 -43.07
C MET A 374 -23.71 -13.88 -44.10
N ARG A 375 -22.51 -13.94 -44.70
CA ARG A 375 -22.12 -15.06 -45.58
C ARG A 375 -22.10 -16.38 -44.82
N ASN A 376 -21.59 -16.42 -43.60
CA ASN A 376 -21.54 -17.66 -42.83
C ASN A 376 -22.89 -18.14 -42.30
N ILE A 377 -23.85 -17.23 -42.10
CA ILE A 377 -25.17 -17.57 -41.58
C ILE A 377 -26.14 -17.95 -42.71
N PHE A 378 -26.03 -17.31 -43.88
CA PHE A 378 -27.02 -17.39 -44.95
C PHE A 378 -26.46 -17.79 -46.33
N GLY A 379 -25.14 -17.94 -46.46
CA GLY A 379 -24.43 -18.32 -47.69
C GLY A 379 -24.17 -19.81 -47.82
#